data_AF-A0A354MSE5-F1
#
_entry.id   AF-A0A354MSE5-F1
#
_cell.length_a   1.000
_cell.length_b   1.000
_cell.length_c   1.000
_cell.angle_alpha   90.00
_cell.angle_beta   90.00
_cell.angle_gamma   90.00
#
_symmetry.space_group_name_H-M   'P 1'
#
loop_
_entity.id
_entity.type
_entity.pdbx_description
1 polymer ?
#
loop_
_entity_poly.entity_id
_entity_poly.type
_entity_poly.pdbx_seq_one_letter_code
_entity_poly.pdbx_strand_id
1 'polypeptide(L)'
;MDYNILLDLATDLGYELAMCGAETFRVEESVSRVLSSYGIASEVFAIPNYLIVTVMMEDGTPITRMRRIGSHGNDLDAVEKFSGLSRAYCSQRPEPKEAQRWLEVTRAQRLGYPVPIIYLGYFLGALGFGLLFGGNFPDGLCAGVCGVLVGLVIRFLDAQDTNQFFRTIAASFLMALLAYAFGAMGVAKNPDAITIGALMILVPGLL
;
A
#
# COMPACT_ATOMS: atom_id res chain seq x y z
N MET A 1 -2.81 35.05 1.63
CA MET A 1 -2.89 33.60 1.34
C MET A 1 -3.61 32.94 2.49
N ASP A 2 -4.52 31.99 2.24
CA ASP A 2 -5.15 31.24 3.32
C ASP A 2 -4.27 30.03 3.67
N TYR A 3 -3.28 30.27 4.54
CA TYR A 3 -2.30 29.26 4.96
C TYR A 3 -2.97 28.00 5.51
N ASN A 4 -4.13 28.14 6.17
CA ASN A 4 -4.86 27.00 6.70
C ASN A 4 -5.38 26.09 5.58
N ILE A 5 -5.93 26.66 4.51
CA ILE A 5 -6.50 25.86 3.41
C ILE A 5 -5.39 25.09 2.68
N LEU A 6 -4.25 25.73 2.40
CA LEU A 6 -3.13 25.08 1.74
C LEU A 6 -2.47 24.01 2.62
N LEU A 7 -2.35 24.28 3.93
CA LEU A 7 -1.85 23.32 4.90
C LEU A 7 -2.78 22.10 5.02
N ASP A 8 -4.09 22.32 5.09
CA ASP A 8 -5.08 21.25 5.14
C ASP A 8 -5.05 20.44 3.84
N LEU A 9 -5.01 21.09 2.66
CA LEU A 9 -4.88 20.43 1.36
C LEU A 9 -3.63 19.54 1.25
N ALA A 10 -2.47 20.06 1.64
CA ALA A 10 -1.21 19.32 1.58
C ALA A 10 -1.21 18.15 2.58
N THR A 11 -1.73 18.37 3.79
CA THR A 11 -1.87 17.33 4.82
C THR A 11 -2.84 16.23 4.37
N ASP A 12 -3.94 16.61 3.71
CA ASP A 12 -4.92 15.70 3.14
C ASP A 12 -4.32 14.81 2.04
N LEU A 13 -3.53 15.40 1.13
CA LEU A 13 -2.80 14.66 0.11
C LEU A 13 -1.79 13.69 0.73
N GLY A 14 -0.99 14.15 1.69
CA GLY A 14 -0.02 13.32 2.40
C GLY A 14 -0.68 12.17 3.13
N TYR A 15 -1.83 12.42 3.76
CA TYR A 15 -2.63 11.38 4.40
C TYR A 15 -3.15 10.34 3.41
N GLU A 16 -3.68 10.74 2.25
CA GLU A 16 -4.14 9.78 1.24
C GLU A 16 -2.98 8.95 0.70
N LEU A 17 -1.81 9.57 0.43
CA LEU A 17 -0.61 8.84 0.04
C LEU A 17 -0.22 7.78 1.07
N ALA A 18 -0.18 8.15 2.35
CA ALA A 18 0.13 7.22 3.44
C ALA A 18 -0.92 6.10 3.56
N MET A 19 -2.21 6.44 3.50
CA MET A 19 -3.32 5.47 3.53
C MET A 19 -3.34 4.51 2.32
N CYS A 20 -2.58 4.78 1.26
CA CYS A 20 -2.44 3.87 0.13
C CYS A 20 -1.14 3.02 0.21
N GLY A 21 -0.35 3.18 1.27
CA GLY A 21 0.92 2.47 1.44
C GLY A 21 2.11 3.13 0.75
N ALA A 22 2.05 4.44 0.46
CA ALA A 22 3.23 5.15 -0.03
C ALA A 22 4.35 5.16 1.03
N GLU A 23 5.60 5.05 0.56
CA GLU A 23 6.76 5.13 1.43
C GLU A 23 6.81 6.46 2.19
N THR A 24 7.21 6.42 3.46
CA THR A 24 7.22 7.58 4.36
C THR A 24 7.93 8.79 3.76
N PHE A 25 9.12 8.60 3.19
CA PHE A 25 9.88 9.71 2.59
C PHE A 25 9.17 10.32 1.37
N ARG A 26 8.40 9.52 0.60
CA ARG A 26 7.63 10.02 -0.54
C ARG A 26 6.45 10.87 -0.07
N VAL A 27 5.82 10.50 1.05
CA VAL A 27 4.77 11.30 1.69
C VAL A 27 5.35 12.66 2.11
N GLU A 28 6.46 12.66 2.84
CA GLU A 28 7.13 13.89 3.29
C GLU A 28 7.52 14.80 2.12
N GLU A 29 8.18 14.23 1.11
CA GLU A 29 8.62 14.95 -0.07
C GLU A 29 7.44 15.53 -0.86
N SER A 30 6.35 14.77 -1.01
CA SER A 30 5.16 15.22 -1.75
C SER A 30 4.48 16.41 -1.06
N VAL A 31 4.30 16.35 0.26
CA VAL A 31 3.71 17.45 1.04
C VAL A 31 4.61 18.69 0.97
N SER A 32 5.91 18.51 1.19
CA SER A 32 6.89 19.59 1.17
C SER A 32 6.97 20.28 -0.21
N ARG A 33 6.99 19.49 -1.30
CA ARG A 33 6.99 20.02 -2.67
C ARG A 33 5.72 20.80 -3.00
N VAL A 34 4.55 20.30 -2.58
CA VAL A 34 3.28 20.99 -2.82
C VAL A 34 3.28 22.33 -2.10
N LEU A 35 3.59 22.38 -0.80
CA LEU A 35 3.63 23.65 -0.05
C LEU A 35 4.68 24.62 -0.62
N SER A 36 5.86 24.12 -0.98
CA SER A 36 6.92 24.92 -1.60
C SER A 36 6.49 25.50 -2.96
N SER A 37 5.66 24.80 -3.72
CA SER A 37 5.16 25.30 -5.01
C SER A 37 4.23 26.52 -4.88
N TYR A 38 3.59 26.67 -3.71
CA TYR A 38 2.82 27.85 -3.33
C TYR A 38 3.67 28.90 -2.58
N GLY A 39 4.99 28.71 -2.46
CA GLY A 39 5.90 29.64 -1.81
C GLY A 39 5.94 29.51 -0.28
N ILE A 40 5.44 28.41 0.29
CA ILE A 40 5.37 28.18 1.73
C ILE A 40 6.48 27.21 2.13
N ALA A 41 7.40 27.67 2.98
CA ALA A 41 8.37 26.78 3.62
C ALA A 41 7.68 25.93 4.70
N SER A 42 7.95 24.62 4.69
CA SER A 42 7.30 23.66 5.57
C SER A 42 8.29 22.66 6.16
N GLU A 43 8.07 22.28 7.41
CA GLU A 43 8.67 21.11 8.03
C GLU A 43 7.64 19.98 8.05
N VAL A 44 7.98 18.86 7.40
CA VAL A 44 7.11 17.68 7.32
C VAL A 44 7.80 16.52 7.99
N PHE A 45 7.08 15.84 8.87
CA PHE A 45 7.55 14.64 9.53
C PHE A 45 6.46 13.57 9.48
N ALA A 46 6.78 12.42 8.92
CA ALA A 46 5.89 11.30 8.81
C ALA A 46 6.47 10.06 9.50
N ILE A 47 5.60 9.32 10.16
CA ILE A 47 5.80 7.96 10.63
C ILE A 47 4.60 7.13 10.17
N PRO A 48 4.68 5.78 10.12
CA PRO A 48 3.61 4.97 9.53
C PRO A 48 2.21 5.28 10.05
N ASN A 49 2.08 5.65 11.33
CA ASN A 49 0.80 5.92 11.96
C ASN A 49 0.47 7.41 12.14
N TYR A 50 1.34 8.33 11.70
CA TYR A 50 1.16 9.75 11.98
C TYR A 50 1.88 10.66 10.97
N LEU A 51 1.19 11.71 10.54
CA LEU A 51 1.74 12.78 9.69
C LEU A 51 1.66 14.10 10.44
N ILE A 52 2.77 14.83 10.47
CA ILE A 52 2.89 16.16 11.09
C ILE A 52 3.41 17.12 10.03
N VAL A 53 2.72 18.24 9.85
CA VAL A 53 3.07 19.28 8.89
C VAL A 53 3.05 20.62 9.61
N THR A 54 4.17 21.32 9.59
CA THR A 54 4.32 22.65 10.18
C THR A 54 4.71 23.66 9.12
N VAL A 55 4.06 24.82 9.12
CA VAL A 55 4.37 25.96 8.25
C VAL A 55 4.54 27.22 9.09
N MET A 56 5.43 28.12 8.66
CA MET A 56 5.60 29.43 9.27
C MET A 56 4.75 30.46 8.51
N MET A 57 3.86 31.17 9.22
CA MET A 57 3.17 32.33 8.66
C MET A 57 4.12 33.52 8.49
N GLU A 58 3.73 34.50 7.66
CA GLU A 58 4.46 35.76 7.47
C GLU A 58 4.64 36.57 8.76
N ASP A 59 3.73 36.42 9.72
CA ASP A 59 3.79 37.07 11.04
C ASP A 59 4.75 36.36 12.02
N GLY A 60 5.40 35.27 11.59
CA GLY A 60 6.29 34.45 12.39
C GLY A 60 5.59 33.42 13.26
N THR A 61 4.25 33.30 13.19
CA THR A 61 3.49 32.31 13.95
C THR A 61 3.59 30.93 13.28
N PRO A 62 4.02 29.87 13.99
CA PRO A 62 3.98 28.51 13.47
C PRO A 62 2.54 27.97 13.49
N ILE A 63 2.12 27.33 12.40
CA ILE A 63 0.90 26.52 12.35
C ILE A 63 1.28 25.07 12.12
N THR A 64 0.78 24.18 12.97
CA THR A 64 0.98 22.74 12.83
C THR A 64 -0.35 22.04 12.58
N ARG A 65 -0.36 21.11 11.63
CA ARG A 65 -1.41 20.11 11.43
C ARG A 65 -0.85 18.72 11.68
N MET A 66 -1.68 17.92 12.32
CA MET A 66 -1.37 16.56 12.69
C MET A 66 -2.50 15.66 12.24
N ARG A 67 -2.15 14.51 11.65
CA ARG A 67 -3.13 13.53 11.21
C ARG A 67 -2.66 12.13 11.54
N ARG A 68 -3.51 11.41 12.29
CA ARG A 68 -3.32 9.99 12.55
C ARG A 68 -3.63 9.20 11.28
N ILE A 69 -2.70 8.35 10.88
CA ILE A 69 -2.87 7.40 9.79
C ILE A 69 -3.46 6.12 10.39
N GLY A 70 -4.51 5.59 9.75
CA GLY A 70 -5.21 4.39 10.20
C GLY A 70 -4.51 3.11 9.73
N SER A 71 -5.14 1.96 9.98
CA SER A 71 -4.72 0.73 9.29
C SER A 71 -4.98 0.88 7.79
N HIS A 72 -3.97 0.57 6.99
CA HIS A 72 -4.03 0.59 5.54
C HIS A 72 -3.28 -0.60 4.94
N GLY A 73 -3.61 -0.93 3.70
CA GLY A 73 -2.84 -1.85 2.86
C GLY A 73 -2.15 -1.10 1.73
N ASN A 74 -1.58 -1.84 0.78
CA ASN A 74 -0.94 -1.25 -0.39
C ASN A 74 -1.90 -1.17 -1.59
N ASP A 75 -2.14 0.05 -2.06
CA ASP A 75 -2.86 0.32 -3.31
C ASP A 75 -1.94 1.13 -4.23
N LEU A 76 -1.15 0.40 -5.04
CA LEU A 76 -0.17 1.01 -5.93
C LEU A 76 -0.81 1.89 -7.01
N ASP A 77 -2.03 1.57 -7.44
CA ASP A 77 -2.78 2.40 -8.40
C ASP A 77 -3.17 3.73 -7.75
N ALA A 78 -3.66 3.70 -6.51
CA ALA A 78 -3.94 4.93 -5.77
C ALA A 78 -2.66 5.73 -5.46
N VAL A 79 -1.56 5.08 -5.09
CA VAL A 79 -0.26 5.75 -4.87
C VAL A 79 0.17 6.50 -6.13
N GLU A 80 0.04 5.90 -7.32
CA GLU A 80 0.40 6.56 -8.58
C GLU A 80 -0.56 7.72 -8.91
N LYS A 81 -1.87 7.54 -8.70
CA LYS A 81 -2.87 8.61 -8.90
C LYS A 81 -2.60 9.82 -7.99
N PHE A 82 -2.37 9.61 -6.70
CA PHE A 82 -2.06 10.69 -5.76
C PHE A 82 -0.66 11.31 -6.01
N SER A 83 0.32 10.50 -6.43
CA SER A 83 1.62 11.03 -6.86
C SER A 83 1.50 11.89 -8.12
N GLY A 84 0.65 11.48 -9.07
CA GLY A 84 0.29 12.27 -10.23
C GLY A 84 -0.39 13.59 -9.85
N LEU A 85 -1.32 13.54 -8.90
CA LEU A 85 -1.98 14.72 -8.35
C LEU A 85 -1.00 15.68 -7.66
N SER A 86 -0.04 15.17 -6.88
CA SER A 86 1.04 15.97 -6.30
C SER A 86 1.81 16.75 -7.38
N ARG A 87 2.20 16.07 -8.47
CA ARG A 87 2.88 16.70 -9.60
C ARG A 87 2.01 17.74 -10.29
N ALA A 88 0.70 17.48 -10.43
CA ALA A 88 -0.26 18.42 -11.00
C ALA A 88 -0.41 19.70 -10.14
N TYR A 89 -0.44 19.58 -8.82
CA TYR A 89 -0.45 20.75 -7.92
C TYR A 89 0.81 21.59 -8.08
N CYS A 90 1.98 20.96 -8.11
CA CYS A 90 3.25 21.68 -8.22
C CYS A 90 3.38 22.45 -9.55
N SER A 91 2.86 21.88 -10.64
CA SER A 91 2.99 22.43 -12.00
C SER A 91 1.92 23.47 -12.33
N GLN A 92 0.65 23.20 -12.00
CA GLN A 92 -0.48 24.05 -12.39
C GLN A 92 -0.86 25.08 -11.32
N ARG A 93 -0.52 24.82 -10.05
CA ARG A 93 -0.84 25.67 -8.90
C ARG A 93 -2.31 26.13 -8.90
N PRO A 94 -3.27 25.18 -8.96
CA PRO A 94 -4.69 25.52 -8.99
C PRO A 94 -5.09 26.32 -7.73
N GLU A 95 -6.20 27.06 -7.82
CA GLU A 95 -6.77 27.71 -6.64
C GLU A 95 -7.13 26.64 -5.59
N PRO A 96 -6.96 26.89 -4.27
CA PRO A 96 -7.18 25.86 -3.25
C PRO A 96 -8.51 25.10 -3.32
N LYS A 97 -9.60 25.78 -3.72
CA LYS A 97 -10.91 25.14 -3.93
C LYS A 97 -10.91 24.15 -5.09
N GLU A 98 -10.24 24.50 -6.19
CA GLU A 98 -10.09 23.63 -7.35
C GLU A 98 -9.17 22.46 -7.04
N ALA A 99 -8.07 22.70 -6.33
CA ALA A 99 -7.18 21.66 -5.84
C ALA A 99 -7.94 20.63 -4.99
N GLN A 100 -8.75 21.09 -4.03
CA GLN A 100 -9.57 20.21 -3.21
C GLN A 100 -10.55 19.37 -4.04
N ARG A 101 -11.15 19.94 -5.08
CA ARG A 101 -12.00 19.21 -6.02
C ARG A 101 -11.22 18.11 -6.76
N TRP A 102 -9.99 18.37 -7.20
CA TRP A 102 -9.16 17.36 -7.86
C TRP A 102 -8.82 16.21 -6.91
N LEU A 103 -8.56 16.51 -5.64
CA LEU A 103 -8.37 15.49 -4.61
C LEU A 103 -9.59 14.60 -4.44
N GLU A 104 -10.79 15.19 -4.35
CA GLU A 104 -12.05 14.44 -4.22
C GLU A 104 -12.33 13.55 -5.43
N VAL A 105 -12.10 14.07 -6.64
CA VAL A 105 -12.22 13.28 -7.88
C VAL A 105 -11.24 12.10 -7.86
N THR A 106 -10.00 12.33 -7.43
CA THR A 106 -8.97 11.29 -7.36
C THR A 106 -9.34 10.22 -6.32
N ARG A 107 -9.85 10.63 -5.16
CA ARG A 107 -10.39 9.73 -4.12
C ARG A 107 -11.52 8.85 -4.66
N ALA A 108 -12.41 9.40 -5.48
CA ALA A 108 -13.54 8.69 -6.07
C ALA A 108 -13.14 7.71 -7.19
N GLN A 109 -11.96 7.90 -7.81
CA GLN A 109 -11.44 7.03 -8.86
C GLN A 109 -10.71 5.78 -8.33
N ARG A 110 -10.66 5.57 -7.00
CA ARG A 110 -10.09 4.35 -6.42
C ARG A 110 -10.89 3.12 -6.85
N LEU A 111 -10.18 2.11 -7.35
CA LEU A 111 -10.78 0.87 -7.82
C LEU A 111 -10.86 -0.13 -6.67
N GLY A 112 -12.07 -0.58 -6.36
CA GLY A 112 -12.28 -1.74 -5.50
C GLY A 112 -12.40 -3.00 -6.36
N TYR A 113 -11.52 -3.97 -6.18
CA TYR A 113 -11.66 -5.27 -6.85
C TYR A 113 -12.57 -6.20 -6.06
N PRO A 114 -13.45 -6.97 -6.74
CA PRO A 114 -14.27 -7.96 -6.07
C PRO A 114 -13.39 -9.10 -5.54
N VAL A 115 -13.79 -9.66 -4.40
CA VAL A 115 -13.04 -10.68 -3.66
C VAL A 115 -12.54 -11.86 -4.52
N PRO A 116 -13.32 -12.42 -5.48
CA PRO A 116 -12.83 -13.50 -6.34
C PRO A 116 -11.64 -13.09 -7.23
N ILE A 117 -11.61 -11.84 -7.72
CA ILE A 117 -10.51 -11.34 -8.55
C ILE A 117 -9.24 -11.20 -7.71
N ILE A 118 -9.37 -10.78 -6.45
CA ILE A 118 -8.24 -10.73 -5.52
C ILE A 118 -7.64 -12.13 -5.36
N TYR A 119 -8.45 -13.14 -5.06
CA TYR A 119 -7.97 -14.53 -4.93
C TYR A 119 -7.38 -15.09 -6.22
N LEU A 120 -7.92 -14.71 -7.38
CA LEU A 120 -7.30 -15.06 -8.65
C LEU A 120 -5.91 -14.43 -8.79
N GLY A 121 -5.72 -13.18 -8.33
CA GLY A 121 -4.41 -12.53 -8.24
C GLY A 121 -3.44 -13.29 -7.34
N TYR A 122 -3.87 -13.73 -6.15
CA TYR A 122 -3.08 -14.59 -5.25
C TYR A 122 -2.68 -15.89 -5.95
N PHE A 123 -3.62 -16.54 -6.65
CA PHE A 123 -3.36 -17.77 -7.38
C PHE A 123 -2.33 -17.57 -8.50
N LEU A 124 -2.56 -16.58 -9.37
CA LEU A 124 -1.70 -16.32 -10.52
C LEU A 124 -0.32 -15.81 -10.12
N GLY A 125 -0.24 -14.99 -9.06
CA GLY A 125 1.02 -14.51 -8.50
C GLY A 125 1.89 -15.65 -7.99
N ALA A 126 1.36 -16.49 -7.11
CA ALA A 126 2.11 -17.63 -6.58
C ALA A 126 2.44 -18.68 -7.66
N LEU A 127 1.53 -18.91 -8.61
CA LEU A 127 1.78 -19.78 -9.76
C LEU A 127 2.95 -19.26 -10.59
N GLY A 128 2.92 -17.96 -10.95
CA GLY A 128 3.97 -17.33 -11.75
C GLY A 128 5.33 -17.41 -11.07
N PHE A 129 5.41 -17.08 -9.78
CA PHE A 129 6.65 -17.21 -9.03
C PHE A 129 7.09 -18.67 -8.87
N GLY A 130 6.17 -19.60 -8.60
CA GLY A 130 6.48 -21.03 -8.51
C GLY A 130 7.12 -21.58 -9.79
N LEU A 131 6.62 -21.17 -10.96
CA LEU A 131 7.23 -21.50 -12.25
C LEU A 131 8.58 -20.80 -12.46
N LEU A 132 8.68 -19.53 -12.07
CA LEU A 132 9.91 -18.74 -12.20
C LEU A 132 11.08 -19.34 -11.39
N PHE A 133 10.81 -19.88 -10.20
CA PHE A 133 11.80 -20.48 -9.31
C PHE A 133 12.05 -21.98 -9.60
N GLY A 134 11.74 -22.45 -10.82
CA GLY A 134 12.12 -23.78 -11.29
C GLY A 134 11.11 -24.90 -11.00
N GLY A 135 9.87 -24.55 -10.65
CA GLY A 135 8.76 -25.50 -10.58
C GLY A 135 8.27 -25.89 -11.97
N ASN A 136 7.79 -27.13 -12.11
CA ASN A 136 7.06 -27.54 -13.31
C ASN A 136 5.60 -27.03 -13.28
N PHE A 137 4.84 -27.26 -14.35
CA PHE A 137 3.44 -26.78 -14.43
C PHE A 137 2.55 -27.28 -13.26
N PRO A 138 2.56 -28.58 -12.88
CA PRO A 138 1.93 -29.05 -11.65
C PRO A 138 2.38 -28.33 -10.37
N ASP A 139 3.68 -28.10 -10.20
CA ASP A 139 4.22 -27.37 -9.05
C ASP A 139 3.68 -25.93 -9.03
N GLY A 140 3.62 -25.26 -10.19
CA GLY A 140 3.02 -23.93 -10.32
C GLY A 140 1.54 -23.89 -9.93
N LEU A 141 0.74 -24.89 -10.33
CA LEU A 141 -0.65 -24.99 -9.89
C LEU A 141 -0.77 -25.19 -8.37
N CYS A 142 0.09 -26.03 -7.80
CA CYS A 142 0.15 -26.23 -6.34
C CYS A 142 0.55 -24.94 -5.62
N ALA A 143 1.50 -24.18 -6.18
CA ALA A 143 1.90 -22.86 -5.68
C ALA A 143 0.72 -21.88 -5.70
N GLY A 144 -0.05 -21.85 -6.79
CA GLY A 144 -1.27 -21.06 -6.88
C GLY A 144 -2.29 -21.39 -5.79
N VAL A 145 -2.52 -22.68 -5.51
CA VAL A 145 -3.40 -23.11 -4.40
C VAL A 145 -2.86 -22.65 -3.04
N CYS A 146 -1.55 -22.78 -2.82
CA CYS A 146 -0.90 -22.24 -1.61
C CYS A 146 -1.07 -20.71 -1.50
N GLY A 147 -1.01 -19.96 -2.61
CA GLY A 147 -1.27 -18.53 -2.64
C GLY A 147 -2.70 -18.17 -2.25
N VAL A 148 -3.70 -18.92 -2.72
CA VAL A 148 -5.10 -18.74 -2.30
C VAL A 148 -5.28 -19.01 -0.80
N LEU A 149 -4.65 -20.08 -0.29
CA LEU A 149 -4.66 -20.39 1.14
C LEU A 149 -4.08 -19.24 1.96
N VAL A 150 -2.96 -18.65 1.53
CA VAL A 150 -2.37 -17.47 2.17
C VAL A 150 -3.37 -16.32 2.23
N GLY A 151 -4.01 -15.98 1.10
CA GLY A 151 -5.02 -14.92 1.07
C GLY A 151 -6.21 -15.20 2.02
N LEU A 152 -6.63 -16.46 2.16
CA LEU A 152 -7.70 -16.86 3.07
C LEU A 152 -7.28 -16.69 4.54
N VAL A 153 -6.09 -17.15 4.91
CA VAL A 153 -5.55 -17.04 6.26
C VAL A 153 -5.37 -15.58 6.65
N ILE A 154 -4.78 -14.78 5.75
CA ILE A 154 -4.59 -13.34 5.95
C ILE A 154 -5.94 -12.67 6.20
N ARG A 155 -6.94 -12.90 5.34
CA ARG A 155 -8.27 -12.28 5.46
C ARG A 155 -8.99 -12.71 6.74
N PHE A 156 -8.89 -13.98 7.11
CA PHE A 156 -9.53 -14.50 8.32
C PHE A 156 -8.94 -13.88 9.59
N LEU A 157 -7.61 -13.77 9.68
CA LEU A 157 -6.94 -13.20 10.84
C LEU A 157 -7.02 -11.67 10.89
N ASP A 158 -7.11 -11.01 9.73
CA ASP A 158 -7.39 -9.57 9.64
C ASP A 158 -8.76 -9.24 10.23
N ALA A 159 -9.78 -10.08 9.98
CA ALA A 159 -11.10 -9.96 10.60
C ALA A 159 -11.11 -10.18 12.13
N GLN A 160 -9.99 -10.64 12.71
CA GLN A 160 -9.80 -10.83 14.15
C GLN A 160 -8.87 -9.76 14.76
N ASP A 161 -8.60 -8.66 14.03
CA ASP A 161 -7.69 -7.58 14.43
C ASP A 161 -6.30 -8.09 14.87
N THR A 162 -5.85 -9.20 14.28
CA THR A 162 -4.57 -9.81 14.62
C THR A 162 -3.42 -9.00 14.03
N ASN A 163 -2.35 -8.78 14.81
CA ASN A 163 -1.17 -8.07 14.34
C ASN A 163 -0.55 -8.77 13.11
N GLN A 164 -0.09 -7.97 12.13
CA GLN A 164 0.57 -8.41 10.90
C GLN A 164 1.65 -9.47 11.15
N PHE A 165 2.43 -9.34 12.23
CA PHE A 165 3.45 -10.32 12.59
C PHE A 165 2.89 -11.74 12.75
N PHE A 166 1.81 -11.90 13.52
CA PHE A 166 1.18 -13.20 13.74
C PHE A 166 0.47 -13.72 12.49
N ARG A 167 -0.12 -12.80 11.69
CA ARG A 167 -0.72 -13.14 10.40
C ARG A 167 0.29 -13.78 9.45
N THR A 168 1.47 -13.17 9.31
CA THR A 168 2.54 -13.67 8.46
C THR A 168 3.07 -15.02 8.94
N ILE A 169 3.21 -15.23 10.26
CA ILE A 169 3.62 -16.51 10.82
C ILE A 169 2.60 -17.61 10.49
N ALA A 170 1.32 -17.37 10.77
CA ALA A 170 0.26 -18.34 10.54
C ALA A 170 0.11 -18.68 9.04
N ALA A 171 0.14 -17.67 8.18
CA ALA A 171 0.06 -17.85 6.73
C ALA A 171 1.27 -18.65 6.20
N SER A 172 2.49 -18.29 6.61
CA SER A 172 3.72 -19.01 6.23
C SER A 172 3.70 -20.47 6.70
N PHE A 173 3.26 -20.72 7.94
CA PHE A 173 3.19 -22.07 8.49
C PHE A 173 2.21 -22.96 7.72
N LEU A 174 0.98 -22.48 7.51
CA LEU A 174 -0.06 -23.24 6.81
C LEU A 174 0.29 -23.46 5.33
N MET A 175 0.89 -22.46 4.69
CA MET A 175 1.37 -22.56 3.31
C MET A 175 2.49 -23.61 3.18
N ALA A 176 3.51 -23.57 4.04
CA ALA A 176 4.59 -24.56 4.01
C ALA A 176 4.06 -25.98 4.28
N LEU A 177 3.16 -26.13 5.25
CA LEU A 177 2.52 -27.41 5.54
C LEU A 177 1.79 -27.97 4.29
N LEU A 178 1.04 -27.12 3.58
CA LEU A 178 0.33 -27.53 2.37
C LEU A 178 1.29 -27.88 1.23
N ALA A 179 2.37 -27.10 1.04
CA ALA A 179 3.37 -27.35 0.01
C ALA A 179 4.05 -28.72 0.18
N TYR A 180 4.48 -29.05 1.41
CA TYR A 180 5.07 -30.36 1.71
C TYR A 180 4.04 -31.49 1.66
N ALA A 181 2.77 -31.25 1.98
CA ALA A 181 1.71 -32.23 1.79
C ALA A 181 1.52 -32.59 0.30
N PHE A 182 1.56 -31.62 -0.61
CA PHE A 182 1.52 -31.89 -2.06
C PHE A 182 2.73 -32.72 -2.53
N GLY A 183 3.91 -32.48 -1.96
CA GLY A 183 5.10 -33.31 -2.21
C GLY A 183 4.92 -34.74 -1.72
N ALA A 184 4.41 -34.93 -0.49
CA ALA A 184 4.19 -36.24 0.10
C ALA A 184 3.13 -37.08 -0.66
N MET A 185 2.12 -36.44 -1.24
CA MET A 185 1.11 -37.09 -2.08
C MET A 185 1.62 -37.39 -3.51
N GLY A 186 2.84 -36.97 -3.87
CA GLY A 186 3.40 -37.15 -5.21
C GLY A 186 2.79 -36.24 -6.29
N VAL A 187 1.98 -35.26 -5.90
CA VAL A 187 1.34 -34.29 -6.81
C VAL A 187 2.35 -33.23 -7.25
N ALA A 188 3.21 -32.80 -6.33
CA ALA A 188 4.30 -31.88 -6.59
C ALA A 188 5.64 -32.61 -6.62
N LYS A 189 6.50 -32.25 -7.57
CA LYS A 189 7.88 -32.75 -7.64
C LYS A 189 8.86 -31.84 -6.93
N ASN A 190 8.52 -30.55 -6.78
CA ASN A 190 9.43 -29.56 -6.22
C ASN A 190 8.74 -28.68 -5.15
N PRO A 191 8.56 -29.18 -3.91
CA PRO A 191 7.92 -28.45 -2.82
C PRO A 191 8.61 -27.15 -2.43
N ASP A 192 9.92 -27.06 -2.65
CA ASP A 192 10.71 -25.86 -2.36
C ASP A 192 10.33 -24.72 -3.31
N ALA A 193 10.16 -25.00 -4.60
CA ALA A 193 9.70 -24.02 -5.59
C ALA A 193 8.28 -23.51 -5.28
N ILE A 194 7.40 -24.40 -4.81
CA ILE A 194 6.04 -24.05 -4.36
C ILE A 194 6.09 -23.09 -3.18
N THR A 195 6.92 -23.41 -2.19
CA THR A 195 7.05 -22.62 -0.97
C THR A 195 7.61 -21.24 -1.29
N ILE A 196 8.67 -21.14 -2.10
CA ILE A 196 9.23 -19.86 -2.54
C ILE A 196 8.18 -19.05 -3.32
N GLY A 197 7.45 -19.70 -4.24
CA GLY A 197 6.44 -19.05 -5.06
C GLY A 197 5.32 -18.42 -4.24
N ALA A 198 4.80 -19.14 -3.24
CA ALA A 198 3.76 -18.63 -2.37
C ALA A 198 4.31 -17.65 -1.31
N LEU A 199 5.55 -17.79 -0.84
CA LEU A 199 6.21 -16.84 0.05
C LEU A 199 6.37 -15.45 -0.58
N MET A 200 6.54 -15.36 -1.90
CA MET A 200 6.66 -14.06 -2.59
C MET A 200 5.43 -13.16 -2.41
N ILE A 201 4.27 -13.75 -2.15
CA ILE A 201 3.05 -12.99 -1.82
C ILE A 201 3.16 -12.33 -0.44
N LEU A 202 3.91 -12.92 0.49
CA LEU A 202 4.10 -12.43 1.84
C LEU A 202 5.25 -11.43 1.98
N VAL A 203 6.01 -11.19 0.91
CA VAL A 203 7.16 -10.29 0.95
C VAL A 203 6.70 -8.84 1.21
N PRO A 204 7.30 -8.15 2.21
CA PRO A 204 7.01 -6.75 2.48
C PRO A 204 7.24 -5.89 1.24
N GLY A 205 6.27 -5.05 0.88
CA GLY A 205 6.29 -4.21 -0.32
C GLY A 205 5.26 -4.58 -1.38
N LEU A 206 4.64 -5.77 -1.28
CA LEU A 206 3.50 -6.18 -2.12
C LEU A 206 2.16 -6.20 -1.37
N LEU A 207 2.17 -6.28 -0.04
CA LEU A 207 1.00 -6.32 0.86
C LEU A 207 0.71 -4.99 1.53
#